data_AF-A0A6A4X3R1-F1
#
_entry.id   AF-A0A6A4X3R1-F1
#
_cell.length_a   1.000
_cell.length_b   1.000
_cell.length_c   1.000
_cell.angle_alpha   90.00
_cell.angle_beta   90.00
_cell.angle_gamma   90.00
#
_symmetry.space_group_name_H-M   'P 1'
#
loop_
_entity.id
_entity.type
_entity.pdbx_description
1 polymer ?
#
loop_
_entity_poly.entity_id
_entity_poly.type
_entity_poly.pdbx_seq_one_letter_code
_entity_poly.pdbx_strand_id
1 'polypeptide(L)'
;MKRLQAMMTEDILASRRSKGDLCWVLKSWNQDAGDFSPKLLPMSLLDCVKSDPGVVTALAQLPAAEQCQARDQIDAVFTEMHHNFSVGSVRRVGYSLAKIFKQLYDRICVERAGIEQVRALPAGIPTLYLPTHRSYVDFLLVSYICFHYGLPLPVIAAGMGECS
;
A
#
# COMPACT_ATOMS: atom_id res chain seq x y z
N MET A 1 -26.77 -26.97 -2.88
CA MET A 1 -26.15 -25.74 -3.42
C MET A 1 -24.87 -25.29 -2.69
N LYS A 2 -24.72 -25.42 -1.36
CA LYS A 2 -23.48 -25.06 -0.62
C LYS A 2 -22.19 -25.79 -1.08
N ARG A 3 -22.30 -26.98 -1.68
CA ARG A 3 -21.16 -27.80 -2.13
C ARG A 3 -20.48 -27.28 -3.41
N LEU A 4 -21.17 -26.49 -4.24
CA LEU A 4 -20.63 -25.93 -5.48
C LEU A 4 -19.82 -24.64 -5.23
N GLN A 5 -20.24 -23.79 -4.29
CA GLN A 5 -19.49 -22.58 -3.91
C GLN A 5 -18.14 -22.90 -3.24
N ALA A 6 -18.06 -24.02 -2.51
CA ALA A 6 -16.80 -24.49 -1.91
C ALA A 6 -15.75 -24.90 -2.96
N MET A 7 -16.15 -25.15 -4.21
CA MET A 7 -15.24 -25.62 -5.27
C MET A 7 -14.54 -24.47 -6.01
N MET A 8 -15.02 -23.24 -5.88
CA MET A 8 -14.47 -22.03 -6.53
C MET A 8 -13.73 -21.09 -5.56
N THR A 9 -13.66 -21.47 -4.28
CA THR A 9 -13.00 -20.71 -3.23
C THR A 9 -11.70 -21.38 -2.82
N GLU A 10 -10.60 -20.64 -2.87
CA GLU A 10 -9.27 -21.11 -2.50
C GLU A 10 -8.97 -20.73 -1.04
N ASP A 11 -8.51 -21.70 -0.26
CA ASP A 11 -8.02 -21.45 1.10
C ASP A 11 -6.56 -21.01 1.07
N ILE A 12 -6.35 -19.70 1.18
CA ILE A 12 -5.00 -19.11 1.07
C ILE A 12 -4.10 -19.53 2.24
N LEU A 13 -4.67 -19.87 3.40
CA LEU A 13 -3.90 -20.31 4.58
C LEU A 13 -3.44 -21.75 4.46
N ALA A 14 -4.21 -22.63 3.82
CA ALA A 14 -3.82 -24.02 3.60
C ALA A 14 -2.51 -24.13 2.81
N SER A 15 -2.35 -23.31 1.76
CA SER A 15 -1.10 -23.19 0.98
C SER A 15 0.09 -22.73 1.83
N ARG A 16 -0.15 -21.90 2.86
CA ARG A 16 0.90 -21.37 3.77
C ARG A 16 1.25 -22.31 4.93
N ARG A 17 0.36 -23.18 5.34
CA ARG A 17 0.69 -24.25 6.31
C ARG A 17 1.64 -25.29 5.69
N SER A 18 1.54 -25.51 4.38
CA SER A 18 2.41 -26.43 3.63
C SER A 18 3.74 -25.79 3.17
N LYS A 19 3.73 -24.51 2.74
CA LYS A 19 4.92 -23.79 2.26
C LYS A 19 5.32 -22.70 3.27
N GLY A 20 6.60 -22.66 3.67
CA GLY A 20 7.10 -21.71 4.66
C GLY A 20 6.82 -20.23 4.34
N ASP A 21 6.55 -19.43 5.37
CA ASP A 21 6.17 -18.02 5.27
C ASP A 21 7.29 -17.14 4.68
N LEU A 22 8.56 -17.50 4.93
CA LEU A 22 9.74 -16.77 4.45
C LEU A 22 9.82 -16.75 2.92
N CYS A 23 9.72 -17.91 2.27
CA CYS A 23 9.76 -18.00 0.81
C CYS A 23 8.61 -17.21 0.15
N TRP A 24 7.46 -17.12 0.82
CA TRP A 24 6.32 -16.36 0.36
C TRP A 24 6.51 -14.85 0.45
N VAL A 25 7.02 -14.36 1.57
CA VAL A 25 7.32 -12.93 1.76
C VAL A 25 8.49 -12.47 0.87
N LEU A 26 9.45 -13.36 0.61
CA LEU A 26 10.60 -13.08 -0.24
C LEU A 26 10.28 -13.14 -1.74
N LYS A 27 9.04 -13.51 -2.13
CA LYS A 27 8.59 -13.50 -3.52
C LYS A 27 8.80 -12.11 -4.13
N SER A 28 9.29 -12.07 -5.37
CA SER A 28 9.47 -10.82 -6.12
C SER A 28 8.10 -10.16 -6.28
N TRP A 29 7.95 -8.98 -5.68
CA TRP A 29 6.76 -8.18 -5.84
C TRP A 29 6.95 -7.24 -7.02
N ASN A 30 6.21 -7.47 -8.09
CA ASN A 30 6.10 -6.53 -9.19
C ASN A 30 4.73 -5.87 -9.08
N GLN A 31 4.67 -4.66 -8.53
CA GLN A 31 3.44 -3.88 -8.57
C GLN A 31 3.34 -3.32 -9.99
N ASP A 32 2.48 -3.91 -10.80
CA ASP A 32 1.89 -3.23 -11.96
C ASP A 32 0.83 -2.24 -11.42
N ALA A 33 1.24 -1.39 -10.48
CA ALA A 33 0.42 -0.29 -10.02
C ALA A 33 0.23 0.62 -11.23
N GLY A 34 -1.01 0.76 -11.68
CA GLY A 34 -1.40 1.77 -12.63
C GLY A 34 -0.74 3.10 -12.26
N ASP A 35 -0.25 3.77 -13.27
CA ASP A 35 0.74 4.85 -13.30
C ASP A 35 0.31 6.15 -12.59
N PHE A 36 -0.13 6.06 -11.33
CA PHE A 36 -0.64 7.20 -10.56
C PHE A 36 0.43 7.89 -9.72
N SER A 37 1.64 7.36 -9.69
CA SER A 37 2.78 8.05 -9.10
C SER A 37 3.98 7.82 -10.01
N PRO A 38 4.55 8.88 -10.59
CA PRO A 38 5.74 8.71 -11.40
C PRO A 38 6.81 8.13 -10.47
N LYS A 39 7.48 7.07 -10.93
CA LYS A 39 8.54 6.35 -10.20
C LYS A 39 9.80 7.22 -10.06
N LEU A 40 9.66 8.47 -9.61
CA LEU A 40 10.78 9.32 -9.28
C LEU A 40 11.38 8.85 -7.98
N LEU A 41 12.70 8.74 -8.00
CA LEU A 41 13.47 8.57 -6.78
C LEU A 41 13.17 9.77 -5.87
N PRO A 42 12.96 9.57 -4.56
CA PRO A 42 12.54 10.64 -3.64
C PRO A 42 13.39 11.91 -3.71
N MET A 43 14.69 11.76 -3.97
CA MET A 43 15.62 12.89 -4.14
C MET A 43 15.32 13.71 -5.40
N SER A 44 15.02 13.05 -6.53
CA SER A 44 14.63 13.75 -7.76
C SER A 44 13.29 14.46 -7.65
N LEU A 45 12.40 14.00 -6.76
CA LEU A 45 11.14 14.67 -6.46
C LEU A 45 11.38 16.00 -5.73
N LEU A 46 12.30 16.02 -4.76
CA LEU A 46 12.68 17.26 -4.06
C LEU A 46 13.23 18.30 -5.02
N ASP A 47 14.10 17.90 -5.95
CA ASP A 47 14.66 18.80 -6.96
C ASP A 47 13.58 19.32 -7.93
N CYS A 48 12.62 18.47 -8.32
CA CYS A 48 11.46 18.89 -9.11
C CYS A 48 10.59 19.90 -8.37
N VAL A 49 10.31 19.69 -7.08
CA VAL A 49 9.48 20.60 -6.28
C VAL A 49 10.20 21.93 -6.04
N LYS A 50 11.51 21.92 -5.77
CA LYS A 50 12.30 23.15 -5.66
C LYS A 50 12.34 23.94 -6.96
N SER A 51 12.24 23.25 -8.09
CA SER A 51 12.23 23.86 -9.43
C SER A 51 10.84 24.28 -9.90
N ASP A 52 9.78 23.96 -9.15
CA ASP A 52 8.42 24.31 -9.53
C ASP A 52 8.23 25.84 -9.51
N PRO A 53 7.73 26.45 -10.60
CA PRO A 53 7.55 27.90 -10.69
C PRO A 53 6.67 28.47 -9.57
N GLY A 54 5.73 27.69 -9.02
CA GLY A 54 4.92 28.09 -7.87
C GLY A 54 5.77 28.34 -6.62
N VAL A 55 6.67 27.41 -6.31
CA VAL A 55 7.58 27.50 -5.15
C VAL A 55 8.59 28.63 -5.35
N VAL A 56 9.17 28.76 -6.55
CA VAL A 56 10.14 29.82 -6.85
C VAL A 56 9.49 31.22 -6.73
N THR A 57 8.26 31.37 -7.21
CA THR A 57 7.53 32.65 -7.13
C THR A 57 7.16 32.98 -5.69
N ALA A 58 6.74 31.99 -4.89
CA ALA A 58 6.45 32.18 -3.47
C ALA A 58 7.71 32.58 -2.67
N LEU A 59 8.85 31.96 -2.95
CA LEU A 59 10.13 32.31 -2.32
C LEU A 59 10.60 33.72 -2.73
N ALA A 60 10.34 34.15 -3.96
CA ALA A 60 10.70 35.48 -4.44
C ALA A 60 9.87 36.62 -3.80
N GLN A 61 8.69 36.32 -3.25
CA GLN A 61 7.86 37.28 -2.53
C GLN A 61 8.33 37.50 -1.08
N LEU A 62 9.21 36.64 -0.56
CA LEU A 62 9.74 36.73 0.79
C LEU A 62 11.03 37.57 0.84
N PRO A 63 11.27 38.29 1.95
CA PRO A 63 12.52 39.03 2.15
C PRO A 63 13.72 38.08 2.14
N ALA A 64 14.86 38.54 1.61
CA ALA A 64 16.06 37.70 1.39
C ALA A 64 16.58 36.99 2.66
N ALA A 65 16.35 37.57 3.84
CA ALA A 65 16.72 36.96 5.12
C ALA A 65 15.89 35.70 5.45
N GLU A 66 14.63 35.64 5.02
CA GLU A 66 13.71 34.52 5.31
C GLU A 66 13.76 33.42 4.24
N GLN A 67 14.31 33.71 3.06
CA GLN A 67 14.44 32.75 1.95
C GLN A 67 15.31 31.53 2.31
N CYS A 68 16.37 31.74 3.11
CA CYS A 68 17.24 30.65 3.57
C CYS A 68 16.46 29.70 4.51
N GLN A 69 15.74 30.29 5.47
CA GLN A 69 14.95 29.55 6.45
C GLN A 69 13.78 28.79 5.79
N ALA A 70 13.13 29.40 4.80
CA ALA A 70 12.06 28.76 4.04
C ALA A 70 12.56 27.54 3.24
N ARG A 71 13.77 27.59 2.68
CA ARG A 71 14.39 26.45 2.00
C ARG A 71 14.73 25.31 2.97
N ASP A 72 15.28 25.63 4.13
CA ASP A 72 15.57 24.63 5.17
C ASP A 72 14.29 23.98 5.70
N GLN A 73 13.19 24.73 5.82
CA GLN A 73 11.89 24.18 6.19
C GLN A 73 11.33 23.24 5.12
N ILE A 74 11.44 23.60 3.84
CA ILE A 74 11.06 22.71 2.74
C ILE A 74 11.86 21.41 2.83
N ASP A 75 13.18 21.49 3.04
CA ASP A 75 14.03 20.32 3.17
C ASP A 75 13.69 19.46 4.39
N ALA A 76 13.37 20.08 5.52
CA ALA A 76 12.95 19.37 6.73
C ALA A 76 11.61 18.66 6.53
N VAL A 77 10.59 19.34 5.99
CA VAL A 77 9.27 18.77 5.71
C VAL A 77 9.37 17.63 4.70
N PHE A 78 10.16 17.80 3.63
CA PHE A 78 10.38 16.73 2.66
C PHE A 78 11.16 15.57 3.25
N THR A 79 12.13 15.81 4.13
CA THR A 79 12.87 14.73 4.82
C THR A 79 11.96 13.95 5.77
N GLU A 80 11.03 14.62 6.44
CA GLU A 80 10.02 13.99 7.29
C GLU A 80 9.02 13.18 6.46
N MET A 81 8.54 13.74 5.35
CA MET A 81 7.67 13.04 4.38
C MET A 81 8.41 11.88 3.69
N HIS A 82 9.73 11.97 3.54
CA HIS A 82 10.60 10.94 2.96
C HIS A 82 10.89 9.80 3.96
N HIS A 83 9.99 9.50 4.89
CA HIS A 83 10.16 8.33 5.73
C HIS A 83 10.30 7.07 4.85
N ASN A 84 11.50 6.49 4.87
CA ASN A 84 11.97 5.51 3.90
C ASN A 84 11.07 4.26 3.92
N PHE A 85 10.23 4.10 2.90
CA PHE A 85 9.49 2.87 2.62
C PHE A 85 10.49 1.78 2.21
N SER A 86 11.22 1.24 3.18
CA SER A 86 12.15 0.17 2.92
C SER A 86 11.36 -1.11 2.60
N VAL A 87 11.69 -1.74 1.47
CA VAL A 87 11.15 -3.05 1.08
C VAL A 87 11.34 -4.08 2.21
N GLY A 88 12.40 -3.94 3.00
CA GLY A 88 12.64 -4.74 4.20
C GLY A 88 11.58 -4.57 5.29
N SER A 89 11.14 -3.33 5.59
CA SER A 89 10.05 -3.08 6.54
C SER A 89 8.74 -3.69 6.07
N VAL A 90 8.41 -3.53 4.78
CA VAL A 90 7.20 -4.12 4.18
C VAL A 90 7.23 -5.65 4.28
N ARG A 91 8.37 -6.27 4.02
CA ARG A 91 8.57 -7.73 4.21
C ARG A 91 8.39 -8.16 5.66
N ARG A 92 8.96 -7.43 6.62
CA ARG A 92 8.78 -7.73 8.05
C ARG A 92 7.31 -7.68 8.46
N VAL A 93 6.60 -6.63 8.04
CA VAL A 93 5.16 -6.50 8.30
C VAL A 93 4.38 -7.65 7.65
N GLY A 94 4.65 -7.97 6.39
CA GLY A 94 4.01 -9.09 5.69
C GLY A 94 4.24 -10.44 6.37
N TYR A 95 5.45 -10.68 6.89
CA TYR A 95 5.77 -11.89 7.67
C TYR A 95 5.00 -11.94 8.99
N SER A 96 4.99 -10.84 9.74
CA SER A 96 4.24 -10.74 11.01
C SER A 96 2.75 -10.94 10.79
N LEU A 97 2.15 -10.30 9.77
CA LEU A 97 0.74 -10.49 9.41
C LEU A 97 0.44 -11.94 9.06
N ALA A 98 1.31 -12.62 8.31
CA ALA A 98 1.11 -14.03 7.97
C ALA A 98 1.09 -14.94 9.23
N LYS A 99 1.89 -14.62 10.26
CA LYS A 99 1.85 -15.34 11.54
C LYS A 99 0.56 -15.06 12.31
N ILE A 100 0.19 -13.78 12.42
CA ILE A 100 -1.02 -13.34 13.13
C ILE A 100 -2.27 -13.97 12.50
N PHE A 101 -2.41 -13.94 11.17
CA PHE A 101 -3.57 -14.50 10.51
C PHE A 101 -3.70 -16.01 10.64
N LYS A 102 -2.59 -16.74 10.75
CA LYS A 102 -2.62 -18.18 11.06
C LYS A 102 -3.05 -18.50 12.50
N GLN A 103 -2.85 -17.57 13.42
CA GLN A 103 -3.31 -17.71 14.81
C GLN A 103 -4.77 -17.26 14.97
N LEU A 104 -5.18 -16.23 14.23
CA LEU A 104 -6.52 -15.64 14.34
C LEU A 104 -7.58 -16.40 13.54
N TYR A 105 -7.20 -16.97 12.38
CA TYR A 105 -8.13 -17.62 11.46
C TYR A 105 -7.74 -19.08 11.18
N ASP A 106 -8.72 -19.97 11.26
CA ASP A 106 -8.54 -21.36 10.86
C ASP A 106 -8.42 -21.53 9.35
N ARG A 107 -9.21 -20.76 8.58
CA ARG A 107 -9.28 -20.78 7.11
C ARG A 107 -9.64 -19.39 6.59
N ILE A 108 -9.01 -18.98 5.49
CA ILE A 108 -9.38 -17.76 4.75
C ILE A 108 -9.71 -18.19 3.32
N CYS A 109 -11.01 -18.23 3.01
CA CYS A 109 -11.51 -18.64 1.72
C CYS A 109 -11.70 -17.41 0.82
N VAL A 110 -10.96 -17.34 -0.28
CA VAL A 110 -11.07 -16.26 -1.26
C VAL A 110 -11.63 -16.82 -2.57
N GLU A 111 -12.58 -16.11 -3.17
CA GLU A 111 -13.12 -16.46 -4.48
C GLU A 111 -12.13 -16.09 -5.59
N ARG A 112 -11.65 -17.10 -6.33
CA ARG A 112 -10.63 -16.89 -7.36
C ARG A 112 -11.13 -16.08 -8.56
N ALA A 113 -12.39 -16.29 -8.93
CA ALA A 113 -13.02 -15.57 -10.04
C ALA A 113 -13.06 -14.06 -9.81
N GLY A 114 -13.35 -13.62 -8.58
CA GLY A 114 -13.33 -12.20 -8.22
C GLY A 114 -11.92 -11.60 -8.30
N ILE A 115 -10.89 -12.34 -7.88
CA ILE A 115 -9.50 -11.89 -7.99
C ILE A 115 -9.05 -11.78 -9.45
N GLU A 116 -9.42 -12.76 -10.29
CA GLU A 116 -9.09 -12.75 -11.72
C GLU A 116 -9.78 -11.58 -12.44
N GLN A 117 -11.02 -11.23 -12.07
CA GLN A 117 -11.71 -10.05 -12.59
C GLN A 117 -10.98 -8.75 -12.22
N VAL A 118 -10.57 -8.59 -10.96
CA VAL A 118 -9.81 -7.40 -10.51
C VAL A 118 -8.46 -7.33 -11.22
N ARG A 119 -7.80 -8.47 -11.44
CA ARG A 119 -6.52 -8.53 -12.17
C ARG A 119 -6.68 -8.23 -13.66
N ALA A 120 -7.83 -8.54 -14.25
CA ALA A 120 -8.15 -8.25 -15.64
C ALA A 120 -8.51 -6.77 -15.88
N LEU A 121 -8.69 -5.97 -14.81
CA LEU A 121 -8.91 -4.54 -14.97
C LEU A 121 -7.68 -3.85 -15.57
N PRO A 122 -7.87 -2.97 -16.57
CA PRO A 122 -6.78 -2.18 -17.14
C PRO A 122 -6.00 -1.38 -16.09
N ALA A 123 -4.68 -1.30 -16.28
CA ALA A 123 -3.83 -0.40 -15.51
C ALA A 123 -4.33 1.05 -15.67
N GLY A 124 -4.71 1.69 -14.56
CA GLY A 124 -5.25 3.05 -14.56
C GLY A 124 -6.72 3.19 -14.14
N ILE A 125 -7.41 2.09 -13.81
CA ILE A 125 -8.73 2.18 -13.15
C ILE A 125 -8.56 2.06 -11.63
N PRO A 126 -8.95 3.07 -10.83
CA PRO A 126 -8.86 2.99 -9.37
C PRO A 126 -9.82 1.93 -8.85
N THR A 127 -9.30 0.96 -8.10
CA THR A 127 -10.11 -0.10 -7.48
C THR A 127 -10.38 0.26 -6.02
N LEU A 128 -11.66 0.37 -5.65
CA LEU A 128 -12.08 0.64 -4.28
C LEU A 128 -12.50 -0.65 -3.58
N TYR A 129 -11.82 -0.99 -2.50
CA TYR A 129 -12.18 -2.12 -1.64
C TYR A 129 -13.00 -1.61 -0.45
N LEU A 130 -14.24 -2.11 -0.31
CA LEU A 130 -15.14 -1.76 0.78
C LEU A 130 -15.28 -2.96 1.73
N PRO A 131 -14.58 -2.97 2.88
CA PRO A 131 -14.77 -4.01 3.88
C PRO A 131 -16.18 -3.93 4.47
N THR A 132 -16.78 -5.08 4.78
CA THR A 132 -18.13 -5.19 5.33
C THR A 132 -18.22 -4.79 6.80
N HIS A 133 -17.10 -4.76 7.52
CA HIS A 133 -17.04 -4.41 8.93
C HIS A 133 -16.01 -3.29 9.17
N ARG A 134 -16.26 -2.45 10.18
CA ARG A 134 -15.39 -1.32 10.57
C ARG A 134 -14.29 -1.80 11.53
N SER A 135 -13.57 -2.89 11.20
CA SER A 135 -12.39 -3.29 11.98
C SER A 135 -11.08 -3.00 11.25
N TYR A 136 -10.04 -2.65 12.01
CA TYR A 136 -8.69 -2.55 11.47
C TYR A 136 -8.19 -3.86 10.86
N VAL A 137 -8.69 -4.99 11.36
CA VAL A 137 -8.33 -6.33 10.87
C VAL A 137 -8.81 -6.54 9.44
N ASP A 138 -9.98 -6.01 9.06
CA ASP A 138 -10.50 -6.13 7.70
C ASP A 138 -9.58 -5.43 6.70
N PHE A 139 -9.09 -4.22 7.03
CA PHE A 139 -8.13 -3.52 6.18
C PHE A 139 -6.80 -4.27 6.04
N LEU A 140 -6.31 -4.86 7.13
CA LEU A 140 -5.10 -5.68 7.10
C LEU A 140 -5.32 -6.96 6.29
N LEU A 141 -6.50 -7.57 6.37
CA LEU A 141 -6.86 -8.77 5.64
C LEU A 141 -6.96 -8.50 4.14
N VAL A 142 -7.62 -7.41 3.74
CA VAL A 142 -7.67 -7.00 2.32
C VAL A 142 -6.27 -6.71 1.80
N SER A 143 -5.44 -5.99 2.58
CA SER A 143 -4.04 -5.73 2.22
C SER A 143 -3.24 -7.02 2.06
N TYR A 144 -3.47 -8.01 2.94
CA TYR A 144 -2.84 -9.33 2.88
C TYR A 144 -3.27 -10.14 1.65
N ILE A 145 -4.56 -10.12 1.30
CA ILE A 145 -5.09 -10.76 0.09
C ILE A 145 -4.48 -10.10 -1.15
N CYS A 146 -4.45 -8.76 -1.20
CA CYS A 146 -3.84 -8.04 -2.32
C CYS A 146 -2.35 -8.41 -2.47
N PHE A 147 -1.61 -8.43 -1.36
CA PHE A 147 -0.22 -8.87 -1.33
C PHE A 147 -0.05 -10.33 -1.82
N HIS A 148 -0.94 -11.24 -1.42
CA HIS A 148 -0.90 -12.64 -1.82
C HIS A 148 -1.02 -12.83 -3.33
N TYR A 149 -1.96 -12.11 -3.95
CA TYR A 149 -2.25 -12.21 -5.38
C TYR A 149 -1.41 -11.27 -6.25
N GLY A 150 -0.56 -10.41 -5.64
CA GLY A 150 0.27 -9.45 -6.37
C GLY A 150 -0.52 -8.26 -6.92
N LEU A 151 -1.67 -7.96 -6.31
CA LEU A 151 -2.47 -6.78 -6.62
C LEU A 151 -1.83 -5.52 -5.98
N PRO A 152 -2.13 -4.31 -6.50
CA PRO A 152 -1.70 -3.07 -5.85
C PRO A 152 -2.24 -3.02 -4.41
N LEU A 153 -1.40 -2.61 -3.45
CA LEU A 153 -1.86 -2.46 -2.07
C LEU A 153 -2.92 -1.34 -2.00
N PRO A 154 -4.02 -1.56 -1.26
CA PRO A 154 -4.95 -0.50 -1.00
C PRO A 154 -4.31 0.57 -0.10
N VAL A 155 -4.46 1.83 -0.48
CA VAL A 155 -4.18 2.95 0.43
C VAL A 155 -5.37 3.04 1.39
N ILE A 156 -5.11 2.84 2.68
CA ILE A 156 -6.16 2.86 3.70
C ILE A 156 -6.44 4.32 4.08
N ALA A 157 -7.53 4.87 3.56
CA ALA A 157 -8.08 6.14 4.04
C ALA A 157 -8.92 5.88 5.30
N ALA A 158 -8.26 5.76 6.45
CA ALA A 158 -8.96 5.74 7.73
C ALA A 158 -9.26 7.19 8.12
N GLY A 159 -10.51 7.63 7.92
CA GLY A 159 -10.96 8.90 8.48
C GLY A 159 -10.79 8.85 10.00
N MET A 160 -9.85 9.63 10.54
CA MET A 160 -9.82 9.97 11.96
C MET A 160 -11.15 10.67 12.22
N GLY A 161 -12.06 9.96 12.88
CA GLY A 161 -13.33 10.52 13.31
C GLY A 161 -13.05 11.55 14.40
N GLU A 162 -12.73 12.77 14.00
CA GLU A 162 -12.89 13.94 14.85
C GLU A 162 -14.41 14.18 14.94
N CYS A 163 -15.04 13.53 15.92
CA CYS A 163 -16.36 13.97 16.39
C CYS A 163 -16.15 15.30 17.13
N SER A 164 -16.58 16.39 16.51
CA SER A 164 -16.96 17.63 17.22
C SER A 164 -18.26 17.43 17.98
#